data_AF-A0A6B8VZX0-F1
#
_entry.id   AF-A0A6B8VZX0-F1
#
_cell.length_a   1.000
_cell.length_b   1.000
_cell.length_c   1.000
_cell.angle_alpha   90.00
_cell.angle_beta   90.00
_cell.angle_gamma   90.00
#
_symmetry.space_group_name_H-M   'P 1'
#
loop_
_entity.id
_entity.type
_entity.pdbx_description
1 polymer ?
#
loop_
_entity_poly.entity_id
_entity_poly.type
_entity_poly.pdbx_seq_one_letter_code
_entity_poly.pdbx_strand_id
1 'polypeptide(L)'
;MPDALDDLRAITQHHGSLLISFFAGSEIEQVPHPVAPAWCWPLSEMTLALERAGFEVTDSRWEPGSLYAYVEARATVEPISR
;
A
#
# COMPACT_ATOMS: atom_id res chain seq x y z
N MET A 1 -5.60 5.54 -6.40
CA MET A 1 -4.60 5.29 -5.35
C MET A 1 -3.17 5.61 -5.76
N PRO A 2 -2.72 5.45 -7.03
CA PRO A 2 -1.34 5.77 -7.41
C PRO A 2 -0.89 7.18 -6.99
N ASP A 3 -1.67 8.20 -7.34
CA ASP A 3 -1.34 9.61 -7.03
C ASP A 3 -1.18 9.87 -5.53
N ALA A 4 -1.98 9.20 -4.68
CA ALA A 4 -1.88 9.34 -3.23
C ALA A 4 -0.61 8.72 -2.66
N LEU A 5 -0.12 7.62 -3.25
CA LEU A 5 1.15 7.02 -2.84
C LEU A 5 2.34 7.86 -3.31
N ASP A 6 2.23 8.49 -4.48
CA ASP A 6 3.23 9.45 -4.97
C ASP A 6 3.30 10.69 -4.05
N ASP A 7 2.17 11.21 -3.59
CA ASP A 7 2.11 12.29 -2.60
C ASP A 7 2.75 11.89 -1.28
N LEU A 8 2.44 10.68 -0.77
CA LEU A 8 3.08 10.14 0.43
C LEU A 8 4.58 9.99 0.24
N ARG A 9 5.04 9.54 -0.93
CA ARG A 9 6.46 9.47 -1.25
C ARG A 9 7.11 10.84 -1.19
N ALA A 10 6.49 11.85 -1.80
CA ALA A 10 7.06 13.20 -1.91
C ALA A 10 7.32 13.85 -0.54
N ILE A 11 6.47 13.57 0.45
CA ILE A 11 6.61 14.11 1.81
C ILE A 11 7.48 13.24 2.73
N THR A 12 7.73 11.98 2.37
CA THR A 12 8.53 11.06 3.18
C THR A 12 10.02 11.27 2.90
N GLN A 13 10.79 11.59 3.94
CA GLN A 13 12.25 11.69 3.84
C GLN A 13 12.85 10.39 3.31
N HIS A 14 13.98 10.47 2.60
CA HIS A 14 14.70 9.29 2.18
C HIS A 14 15.01 8.38 3.38
N HIS A 15 14.81 7.07 3.19
CA HIS A 15 14.89 6.04 4.23
C HIS A 15 13.86 6.18 5.36
N GLY A 16 12.92 7.13 5.27
CA GLY A 16 11.78 7.26 6.17
C GLY A 16 10.82 6.08 6.02
N SER A 17 10.10 5.76 7.09
CA SER A 17 9.19 4.62 7.15
C SER A 17 7.74 5.02 6.85
N LEU A 18 7.01 4.09 6.27
CA LEU A 18 5.57 4.15 6.05
C LEU A 18 4.93 2.86 6.55
N LEU A 19 3.84 2.97 7.31
CA LEU A 19 2.98 1.86 7.70
C LEU A 19 1.56 2.16 7.19
N ILE A 20 1.01 1.25 6.40
CA ILE A 20 -0.37 1.32 5.91
C ILE A 20 -1.12 0.07 6.35
N SER A 21 -2.29 0.26 6.96
CA SER A 21 -3.30 -0.78 7.12
C SER A 21 -4.45 -0.53 6.17
N PHE A 22 -4.96 -1.58 5.54
CA PHE A 22 -5.98 -1.47 4.48
C PHE A 22 -6.87 -2.71 4.44
N PHE A 23 -7.97 -2.60 3.68
CA PHE A 23 -8.83 -3.75 3.41
C PHE A 23 -8.24 -4.62 2.31
N ALA A 24 -8.08 -5.91 2.56
CA ALA A 24 -7.50 -6.85 1.61
C ALA A 24 -8.53 -7.84 1.05
N GLY A 25 -8.31 -8.23 -0.21
CA GLY A 25 -9.15 -9.18 -0.95
C GLY A 25 -8.37 -9.80 -2.10
N SER A 26 -8.94 -10.79 -2.78
CA SER A 26 -8.28 -11.44 -3.94
C SER A 26 -8.25 -10.54 -5.18
N GLU A 27 -9.10 -9.53 -5.24
CA GLU A 27 -9.25 -8.62 -6.38
C GLU A 27 -9.43 -7.18 -5.88
N ILE A 28 -9.21 -6.20 -6.77
CA ILE A 28 -9.50 -4.81 -6.47
C ILE A 28 -11.00 -4.60 -6.62
N GLU A 29 -11.71 -4.41 -5.51
CA GLU A 29 -13.15 -4.25 -5.51
C GLU A 29 -13.61 -3.18 -4.51
N GLN A 30 -14.77 -2.59 -4.80
CA GLN A 30 -15.41 -1.65 -3.90
C GLN A 30 -16.34 -2.39 -2.93
N VAL A 31 -16.24 -2.08 -1.65
CA VAL A 31 -17.06 -2.69 -0.59
C VAL A 31 -17.88 -1.64 0.16
N PRO A 32 -19.09 -1.99 0.64
CA PRO A 32 -19.88 -1.10 1.47
C PRO A 32 -19.12 -0.76 2.76
N HIS A 33 -19.05 0.53 3.10
CA HIS A 33 -18.52 0.98 4.38
C HIS A 33 -19.34 2.18 4.89
N PRO A 34 -19.56 2.32 6.21
CA PRO A 34 -20.61 3.23 6.75
C PRO A 34 -20.46 4.71 6.41
N VAL A 35 -19.24 5.17 6.12
CA VAL A 35 -18.96 6.58 5.81
C VAL A 35 -19.03 6.85 4.30
N ALA A 36 -18.33 6.04 3.53
CA ALA A 36 -18.24 6.09 2.09
C ALA A 36 -17.78 4.69 1.62
N PRO A 37 -18.02 4.30 0.36
CA PRO A 37 -17.52 3.04 -0.17
C PRO A 37 -16.01 2.90 0.04
N ALA A 38 -15.57 1.73 0.52
CA ALA A 38 -14.17 1.41 0.70
C ALA A 38 -13.66 0.53 -0.45
N TRP A 39 -12.35 0.30 -0.51
CA TRP A 39 -11.73 -0.55 -1.53
C TRP A 39 -10.93 -1.66 -0.87
N CYS A 40 -11.18 -2.90 -1.29
CA CYS A 40 -10.28 -4.02 -1.04
C CYS A 40 -9.18 -4.03 -2.09
N TRP A 41 -7.95 -4.33 -1.66
CA TRP A 41 -6.80 -4.47 -2.55
C TRP A 41 -6.12 -5.82 -2.31
N PRO A 42 -5.70 -6.54 -3.37
CA PRO A 42 -4.77 -7.64 -3.21
C PRO A 42 -3.47 -7.15 -2.58
N LEU A 43 -2.91 -7.93 -1.65
CA LEU A 43 -1.64 -7.58 -1.01
C LEU A 43 -0.55 -7.32 -2.06
N SER A 44 -0.49 -8.15 -3.10
CA SER A 44 0.46 -8.02 -4.22
C SER A 44 0.31 -6.72 -5.01
N GLU A 45 -0.92 -6.24 -5.19
CA GLU A 45 -1.18 -4.98 -5.90
C GLU A 45 -0.81 -3.78 -5.04
N MET A 46 -1.08 -3.84 -3.72
CA MET A 46 -0.65 -2.80 -2.78
C MET A 46 0.88 -2.71 -2.70
N THR A 47 1.58 -3.84 -2.58
CA THR A 47 3.06 -3.86 -2.53
C THR A 47 3.66 -3.34 -3.82
N LEU A 48 3.15 -3.77 -4.99
CA LEU A 48 3.61 -3.28 -6.28
C LEU A 48 3.35 -1.78 -6.47
N ALA A 49 2.22 -1.28 -5.98
CA ALA A 49 1.90 0.15 -6.04
C ALA A 49 2.87 0.98 -5.18
N LEU A 50 3.23 0.50 -3.98
CA LEU A 50 4.24 1.11 -3.13
C LEU A 50 5.63 1.11 -3.77
N GLU A 51 6.03 0.00 -4.38
CA GLU A 51 7.30 -0.12 -5.12
C GLU A 51 7.39 0.89 -6.26
N ARG A 52 6.31 1.02 -7.04
CA ARG A 52 6.21 2.00 -8.14
C ARG A 52 6.25 3.44 -7.65
N ALA A 53 5.72 3.71 -6.46
CA ALA A 53 5.78 5.02 -5.82
C ALA A 53 7.16 5.31 -5.19
N GLY A 54 8.14 4.40 -5.26
CA GLY A 54 9.48 4.62 -4.70
C GLY A 54 9.61 4.27 -3.22
N PHE A 55 8.87 3.26 -2.77
CA PHE A 55 9.07 2.61 -1.48
C PHE A 55 9.60 1.17 -1.64
N GLU A 56 10.45 0.73 -0.73
CA GLU A 56 10.84 -0.67 -0.57
C GLU A 56 9.96 -1.31 0.51
N VAL A 57 9.24 -2.38 0.20
CA VAL A 57 8.42 -3.11 1.17
C VAL A 57 9.33 -3.92 2.10
N THR A 58 9.23 -3.69 3.41
CA THR A 58 10.06 -4.34 4.43
C THR A 58 9.33 -5.42 5.22
N ASP A 59 8.02 -5.28 5.40
CA ASP A 59 7.15 -6.32 5.96
C ASP A 59 5.75 -6.22 5.37
N SER A 60 5.03 -7.33 5.34
CA SER A 60 3.64 -7.36 4.94
C SER A 60 2.91 -8.55 5.54
N ARG A 61 1.64 -8.36 5.90
CA ARG A 61 0.81 -9.44 6.43
C ARG A 61 -0.61 -9.33 5.93
N TRP A 62 -1.10 -10.46 5.44
CA TRP A 62 -2.50 -10.71 5.21
C TRP A 62 -2.78 -12.18 5.50
N GLU A 63 -3.78 -12.45 6.33
CA GLU A 63 -4.17 -13.82 6.68
C GLU A 63 -5.36 -14.27 5.84
N PRO A 64 -5.40 -15.54 5.40
CA PRO A 64 -6.55 -16.08 4.69
C PRO A 64 -7.85 -15.86 5.48
N GLY A 65 -8.83 -15.22 4.85
CA GLY A 65 -10.13 -14.90 5.47
C GLY A 65 -10.16 -13.64 6.33
N SER A 66 -9.03 -12.97 6.55
CA SER A 66 -9.00 -11.62 7.15
C SER A 66 -9.37 -10.56 6.11
N LEU A 67 -10.16 -9.57 6.53
CA LEU A 67 -10.38 -8.34 5.74
C LEU A 67 -9.27 -7.31 5.94
N TYR A 68 -8.42 -7.47 6.94
CA TYR A 68 -7.39 -6.50 7.28
C TYR A 68 -6.01 -7.03 6.88
N ALA A 69 -5.23 -6.16 6.26
CA ALA A 69 -3.83 -6.36 5.95
C ALA A 69 -3.01 -5.12 6.33
N TYR A 70 -1.70 -5.30 6.44
CA TYR A 70 -0.77 -4.19 6.55
C TYR A 70 0.46 -4.39 5.68
N VAL A 71 1.12 -3.28 5.36
CA VAL A 71 2.44 -3.22 4.75
C VAL A 71 3.28 -2.19 5.51
N GLU A 72 4.50 -2.57 5.84
CA GLU A 72 5.58 -1.68 6.24
C GLU A 72 6.52 -1.46 5.06
N ALA A 73 6.91 -0.21 4.82
CA ALA A 73 7.81 0.13 3.73
C ALA A 73 8.75 1.27 4.10
N ARG A 74 9.85 1.42 3.34
CA ARG A 74 10.82 2.51 3.49
C ARG A 74 11.00 3.27 2.18
N ALA A 75 11.04 4.60 2.26
CA ALA A 75 11.26 5.43 1.08
C ALA A 75 12.68 5.21 0.51
N THR A 76 12.77 4.94 -0.79
CA THR A 76 14.06 4.73 -1.47
C THR A 76 14.74 6.06 -1.83
N VAL A 77 16.05 6.04 -2.11
CA VAL A 77 16.76 7.21 -2.64
C VAL A 77 16.52 7.37 -4.14
N GLU A 78 16.49 6.26 -4.86
CA GLU A 78 16.23 6.18 -6.30
C GLU A 78 14.91 5.44 -6.56
N PRO A 79 14.12 5.84 -7.57
CA PRO A 79 12.94 5.07 -7.95
C PRO A 79 13.36 3.67 -8.40
N ILE A 80 12.61 2.65 -7.96
CA ILE A 80 12.84 1.26 -8.38
C ILE A 80 12.63 1.21 -9.90
N SER A 81 13.69 0.89 -10.65
CA SER A 81 13.64 0.85 -12.12
C SER A 81 12.61 -0.20 -12.58
N ARG A 82 11.70 0.23 -13.46
CA ARG A 82 10.62 -0.58 -14.05
C ARG A 82 11.14 -1.70 -14.95
#